data_AF-A0A1B6G2A4-F1
#
_entry.id   AF-A0A1B6G2A4-F1
#
_cell.length_a   1.000
_cell.length_b   1.000
_cell.length_c   1.000
_cell.angle_alpha   90.00
_cell.angle_beta   90.00
_cell.angle_gamma   90.00
#
_symmetry.space_group_name_H-M   'P 1'
#
loop_
_entity.id
_entity.type
_entity.pdbx_description
1 polymer ?
#
loop_
_entity_poly.entity_id
_entity_poly.type
_entity_poly.pdbx_seq_one_letter_code
_entity_poly.pdbx_strand_id
1 'polypeptide(L)'
;VAARAGQAGQVELLVVHGADPGALDQQGNTPSACARLSGHREVSQRLIELLYEVPDRLTYFLCRRRPDHTSGQHFLVPEIADCLETPQLTKEARSKLQQ
;
A
#
# COMPACT_ATOMS: atom_id res chain seq x y z
N VAL A 1 20.88 -3.44 2.30
CA VAL A 1 21.84 -2.94 3.32
C VAL A 1 21.16 -2.08 4.38
N ALA A 2 20.61 -0.91 4.04
CA ALA A 2 19.95 0.00 5.00
C ALA A 2 18.91 -0.68 5.91
N ALA A 3 18.06 -1.54 5.34
CA ALA A 3 17.05 -2.31 6.08
C ALA A 3 17.65 -3.24 7.15
N ARG A 4 18.71 -3.99 6.78
CA ARG A 4 19.42 -4.91 7.69
C ARG A 4 20.12 -4.16 8.83
N ALA A 5 20.54 -2.92 8.59
CA ALA A 5 21.18 -2.04 9.58
C ALA A 5 20.19 -1.17 10.38
N GLY A 6 18.88 -1.29 10.13
CA GLY A 6 17.87 -0.51 10.85
C GLY A 6 17.85 0.98 10.53
N GLN A 7 18.42 1.40 9.40
CA GLN A 7 18.58 2.81 9.03
C GLN A 7 17.32 3.37 8.37
N ALA A 8 16.28 3.67 9.16
CA ALA A 8 14.98 4.14 8.67
C ALA A 8 15.08 5.33 7.71
N GLY A 9 15.85 6.37 8.05
CA GLY A 9 15.98 7.55 7.18
C GLY A 9 16.62 7.25 5.81
N GLN A 10 17.57 6.31 5.75
CA GLN A 10 18.14 5.89 4.46
C GLN A 10 17.15 5.05 3.66
N VAL A 11 16.33 4.22 4.32
CA VAL A 11 15.27 3.47 3.66
C VAL A 11 14.29 4.41 2.96
N GLU A 12 13.81 5.45 3.66
CA GLU A 12 12.90 6.45 3.07
C GLU A 12 13.53 7.13 1.86
N LEU A 13 14.77 7.63 2.02
CA LEU A 13 15.48 8.31 0.94
C LEU A 13 15.62 7.43 -0.31
N LEU A 14 16.01 6.17 -0.12
CA LEU A 14 16.18 5.22 -1.22
C LEU A 14 14.87 4.96 -1.95
N VAL A 15 13.76 4.73 -1.22
CA VAL A 15 12.46 4.47 -1.83
C VAL A 15 11.94 5.69 -2.59
N VAL A 16 12.12 6.91 -2.04
CA VAL A 16 11.80 8.16 -2.74
C VAL A 16 12.58 8.30 -4.06
N HIS A 17 13.81 7.79 -4.10
CA HIS A 17 14.63 7.75 -5.31
C HIS A 17 14.39 6.51 -6.20
N GLY A 18 13.32 5.75 -5.95
CA GLY A 18 12.89 4.64 -6.81
C GLY A 18 13.51 3.29 -6.47
N ALA A 19 14.10 3.13 -5.28
CA ALA A 19 14.47 1.79 -4.80
C ALA A 19 13.21 0.94 -4.59
N ASP A 20 13.24 -0.29 -5.12
CA ASP A 20 12.12 -1.23 -5.00
C ASP A 20 12.11 -1.91 -3.60
N PRO A 21 11.11 -1.65 -2.75
CA PRO A 21 10.98 -2.29 -1.44
C PRO A 21 10.59 -3.78 -1.51
N GLY A 22 10.16 -4.26 -2.68
CA GLY A 22 9.81 -5.66 -2.96
C GLY A 22 10.94 -6.49 -3.56
N ALA A 23 12.09 -5.87 -3.89
CA ALA A 23 13.21 -6.56 -4.51
C ALA A 23 13.76 -7.70 -3.63
N LEU A 24 14.19 -8.79 -4.27
CA LEU A 24 14.77 -9.94 -3.57
C LEU A 24 16.29 -9.88 -3.61
N ASP A 25 16.93 -10.23 -2.49
CA ASP A 25 18.37 -10.49 -2.45
C ASP A 25 18.72 -11.89 -3.00
N GLN A 26 20.01 -12.23 -3.02
CA GLN A 26 20.49 -13.54 -3.48
C GLN A 26 20.01 -14.72 -2.63
N GLN A 27 19.51 -14.46 -1.41
CA GLN A 27 18.95 -15.46 -0.52
C GLN A 27 17.40 -15.50 -0.60
N GLY A 28 16.80 -14.73 -1.51
CA GLY A 28 15.34 -14.65 -1.67
C GLY A 28 14.65 -13.83 -0.59
N ASN A 29 15.37 -12.99 0.16
CA ASN A 29 14.78 -12.13 1.18
C ASN A 29 14.43 -10.75 0.61
N THR A 30 13.26 -10.26 0.98
CA THR A 30 12.89 -8.85 0.79
C THR A 30 13.65 -7.96 1.79
N PRO A 31 13.75 -6.64 1.54
CA PRO A 31 14.22 -5.66 2.51
C PRO A 31 13.52 -5.78 3.86
N SER A 32 12.20 -5.97 3.89
CA SER A 32 11.44 -6.12 5.13
C SER A 32 11.83 -7.39 5.89
N ALA A 33 12.01 -8.53 5.19
CA ALA A 33 12.49 -9.76 5.79
C ALA A 33 13.90 -9.58 6.38
N CYS A 34 14.81 -8.90 5.68
CA CYS A 34 16.13 -8.57 6.19
C CYS A 34 16.08 -7.72 7.48
N ALA A 35 15.24 -6.69 7.52
CA ALA A 35 15.06 -5.87 8.72
C ALA A 35 14.51 -6.70 9.90
N ARG A 36 13.53 -7.57 9.64
CA ARG A 36 12.92 -8.45 10.65
C ARG A 36 13.91 -9.46 11.21
N LEU A 37 14.71 -10.12 10.36
CA LEU A 37 15.74 -11.07 10.76
C LEU A 37 16.83 -10.41 11.63
N SER A 38 17.11 -9.13 11.41
CA SER A 38 18.04 -8.32 12.21
C SER A 38 17.40 -7.66 13.45
N GLY A 39 16.12 -7.92 13.73
CA GLY A 39 15.42 -7.39 14.91
C GLY A 39 14.83 -5.98 14.74
N HIS A 40 14.94 -5.36 13.57
CA HIS A 40 14.42 -4.02 13.28
C HIS A 40 12.95 -4.08 12.84
N ARG A 41 12.04 -4.37 13.78
CA ARG A 41 10.61 -4.55 13.51
C ARG A 41 9.94 -3.31 12.92
N GLU A 42 10.26 -2.13 13.44
CA GLU A 42 9.70 -0.86 12.96
C GLU A 42 10.10 -0.58 11.50
N VAL A 43 11.37 -0.79 11.16
CA VAL A 43 11.86 -0.66 9.78
C VAL A 43 11.23 -1.72 8.87
N SER A 44 11.06 -2.95 9.35
CA SER A 44 10.35 -4.01 8.61
C SER A 44 8.91 -3.61 8.31
N GLN A 45 8.19 -3.06 9.28
CA GLN A 45 6.81 -2.64 9.12
C GLN A 45 6.71 -1.46 8.14
N ARG A 46 7.61 -0.49 8.29
CA ARG A 46 7.67 0.66 7.39
C ARG A 46 7.95 0.26 5.95
N LEU A 47 8.85 -0.70 5.72
CA LEU A 47 9.11 -1.26 4.38
C LEU A 47 7.88 -1.92 3.75
N ILE A 48 7.01 -2.54 4.56
CA ILE A 48 5.74 -3.11 4.07
C ILE A 48 4.78 -1.98 3.67
N GLU A 49 4.65 -0.92 4.48
CA GLU A 49 3.84 0.25 4.10
C GLU A 49 4.33 0.89 2.80
N LEU A 50 5.64 1.03 2.63
CA LEU A 50 6.25 1.57 1.41
C LEU A 50 5.97 0.68 0.19
N LEU A 51 5.94 -0.64 0.37
CA LEU A 51 5.59 -1.58 -0.71
C LEU A 51 4.16 -1.41 -1.21
N TYR A 52 3.22 -1.06 -0.32
CA TYR A 52 1.81 -0.92 -0.64
C TYR A 52 1.33 0.54 -0.72
N GLU A 53 2.23 1.53 -0.69
CA GLU A 53 1.87 2.95 -0.68
C GLU A 53 0.94 3.35 -1.83
N VAL A 54 1.21 2.84 -3.04
CA VAL A 54 0.42 3.14 -4.23
C VAL A 54 -0.98 2.49 -4.17
N PRO A 55 -1.11 1.16 -3.97
CA PRO A 55 -2.40 0.52 -3.71
C PRO A 55 -3.21 1.19 -2.58
N ASP A 56 -2.56 1.49 -1.46
CA ASP A 56 -3.21 2.10 -0.30
C ASP A 56 -3.78 3.47 -0.60
N ARG A 57 -3.06 4.28 -1.38
CA ARG A 57 -3.54 5.59 -1.80
C ARG A 57 -4.77 5.48 -2.68
N LEU A 58 -4.81 4.50 -3.59
CA LEU A 58 -5.97 4.23 -4.43
C LEU A 58 -7.16 3.74 -3.59
N THR A 59 -6.95 2.76 -2.74
CA THR A 59 -7.96 2.24 -1.81
C THR A 59 -8.51 3.35 -0.91
N TYR A 60 -7.65 4.20 -0.37
CA TYR A 60 -8.06 5.32 0.46
C TYR A 60 -8.87 6.36 -0.32
N PHE A 61 -8.50 6.62 -1.57
CA PHE A 61 -9.24 7.52 -2.44
C PHE A 61 -10.65 7.02 -2.73
N LEU A 62 -10.80 5.71 -2.98
CA LEU A 62 -12.10 5.09 -3.25
C LEU A 62 -12.92 4.92 -1.97
N CYS A 63 -12.41 4.17 -0.99
CA CYS A 63 -13.21 3.69 0.15
C CYS A 63 -13.06 4.51 1.44
N ARG A 64 -12.20 5.54 1.49
CA ARG A 64 -11.80 6.26 2.73
C ARG A 64 -11.27 5.35 3.84
N ARG A 65 -10.81 4.15 3.50
CA ARG A 65 -10.25 3.14 4.40
C ARG A 65 -8.80 2.85 4.00
N ARG A 66 -8.00 2.37 4.95
CA ARG A 66 -6.64 1.86 4.67
C ARG A 66 -6.54 0.39 5.08
N PRO A 67 -5.81 -0.45 4.33
CA PRO A 67 -5.53 -1.82 4.74
C PRO A 67 -4.72 -1.86 6.03
N ASP A 68 -4.90 -2.92 6.81
CA ASP A 68 -4.06 -3.21 7.96
C ASP A 68 -2.99 -4.23 7.59
N HIS A 69 -1.79 -3.74 7.31
CA HIS A 69 -0.67 -4.59 6.93
C HIS A 69 -0.13 -5.44 8.08
N THR A 70 -0.47 -5.14 9.34
CA THR A 70 0.00 -5.92 10.50
C THR A 70 -0.71 -7.26 10.63
N SER A 71 -1.97 -7.33 10.19
CA SER A 71 -2.78 -8.56 10.13
C SER A 71 -2.56 -9.39 8.86
N GLY A 72 -1.64 -8.95 7.98
CA GLY A 72 -1.39 -9.58 6.67
C GLY A 72 -2.42 -9.19 5.60
N GLN A 73 -3.34 -8.29 5.91
CA GLN A 73 -4.29 -7.76 4.93
C GLN A 73 -3.64 -6.57 4.19
N HIS A 74 -2.99 -6.87 3.05
CA HIS A 74 -2.30 -5.87 2.25
C HIS A 74 -3.19 -5.18 1.21
N PHE A 75 -4.32 -5.79 0.87
CA PHE A 75 -5.25 -5.26 -0.12
C PHE A 75 -6.66 -5.19 0.49
N LEU A 76 -7.36 -4.10 0.19
CA LEU A 76 -8.81 -3.99 0.37
C LEU A 76 -9.42 -3.84 -1.00
N VAL A 77 -10.33 -4.77 -1.34
CA VAL A 77 -11.10 -4.70 -2.58
C VAL A 77 -12.26 -3.72 -2.35
N PRO A 78 -12.32 -2.61 -3.11
CA PRO A 78 -13.45 -1.69 -3.04
C PRO A 78 -14.76 -2.39 -3.44
N GLU A 79 -15.83 -2.15 -2.70
CA GLU A 79 -17.17 -2.53 -3.15
C GLU A 79 -17.77 -1.43 -4.04
N ILE A 80 -18.73 -1.78 -4.89
CA ILE A 80 -19.40 -0.80 -5.78
C ILE A 80 -20.03 0.35 -4.98
N ALA A 81 -20.46 0.08 -3.74
CA ALA A 81 -21.00 1.08 -2.82
C ALA A 81 -19.95 2.08 -2.30
N ASP A 82 -18.67 1.73 -2.35
CA ASP A 82 -17.57 2.57 -1.87
C ASP A 82 -17.05 3.51 -2.97
N CYS A 83 -17.28 3.20 -4.24
CA CYS A 83 -16.85 4.04 -5.35
C CYS A 83 -17.68 5.33 -5.40
N LEU A 84 -17.01 6.47 -5.64
CA LEU A 84 -17.53 7.85 -5.59
C LEU A 84 -18.77 8.17 -6.46
N GLU A 85 -19.32 7.21 -7.20
CA GLU A 85 -20.61 7.36 -7.87
C GLU A 85 -21.75 7.00 -6.92
N THR A 86 -22.33 8.02 -6.30
CA THR A 86 -23.61 7.85 -5.61
C THR A 86 -24.67 7.39 -6.62
N PRO A 87 -25.47 6.36 -6.29
CA PRO A 87 -26.53 5.85 -7.17
C PRO A 87 -27.67 6.85 -7.51
N GLN A 88 -27.62 8.08 -6.98
CA GLN A 88 -28.51 9.17 -7.40
C GLN A 88 -28.19 9.70 -8.82
N LEU A 89 -26.90 9.89 -9.16
CA LEU A 89 -26.51 10.44 -10.47
C LEU A 89 -26.83 9.48 -11.62
N THR A 90 -26.74 8.17 -11.37
CA THR A 90 -27.09 7.13 -12.36
C THR A 90 -28.59 7.01 -12.59
N LYS A 91 -29.43 7.35 -11.61
CA LYS A 91 -30.89 7.40 -11.79
C LYS A 91 -31.33 8.61 -12.64
N GLU A 92 -30.77 9.79 -12.40
CA GLU A 92 -31.06 10.98 -13.21
C GLU A 92 -30.51 10.88 -14.64
N ALA A 93 -29.33 10.29 -14.83
CA ALA A 93 -28.79 10.08 -16.17
C ALA A 93 -29.63 9.08 -16.98
N ARG A 94 -30.16 8.02 -16.34
CA ARG A 94 -31.07 7.05 -16.99
C ARG A 94 -32.42 7.65 -17.33
N SER A 95 -33.00 8.48 -16.47
CA SER A 95 -34.30 9.10 -16.75
C SER A 95 -34.22 10.12 -17.89
N LYS A 96 -33.09 10.81 -18.05
CA LYS A 96 -32.87 11.77 -19.15
C LYS A 96 -32.59 11.14 -20.51
N LEU A 97 -32.22 9.85 -20.57
CA LEU A 97 -32.05 9.11 -21.83
C LEU A 97 -33.35 8.44 -22.31
N GLN A 98 -34.38 8.37 -21.47
CA GLN A 98 -35.68 7.77 -21.77
C GLN A 98 -36.75 8.81 -22.16
N GLN A 99 -36.41 10.10 -22.22
CA GLN A 99 -37.22 11.20 -22.75
C GLN A 99 -36.64 11.69 -24.07
#